data_AF-A0A959YJU2-F1
#
_entry.id   AF-A0A959YJU2-F1
#
_cell.length_a   1.000
_cell.length_b   1.000
_cell.length_c   1.000
_cell.angle_alpha   90.00
_cell.angle_beta   90.00
_cell.angle_gamma   90.00
#
_symmetry.space_group_name_H-M   'P 1'
#
loop_
_entity.id
_entity.type
_entity.pdbx_description
1 polymer ?
#
loop_
_entity_poly.entity_id
_entity_poly.type
_entity_poly.pdbx_seq_one_letter_code
_entity_poly.pdbx_strand_id
1 'polypeptide(L)'
;MKQLLRSFPMRLPLLFLLLLTFRNEAFAHVKWFTDGSYADKPLSVPEVVSNVFIWLLGLALVVISVGVWLDRQIASSKWYRDLDGWFESKRSSSVMVMRIAAGMLFLLSWQGGAMLAPTLMVPSKYEWVGMFQFLLAFLLLFDKTVPYAGIGTIILYLLGCVIYDPFHMLDYALFTGVGYYLATSSSRHVKLKQSGLTVLYLTVGFSLCWVALEKFIYKDWSMFLVTEHPQLAMGLNYDFFISSAAFVEFSLGYLLIVNLLQRPLAVLITIVFFLTTAVFGKVEVIGHTLVHGALVVFLLEGPGDVYHFLHRKFHTIGKRILFTTSGFLVLLFSLLFAYHLLANNKYERKQKFLSNKPTTHMHGQIELAGYPPDELPDVRMEINDDPMGGYNIRVTTTNFKFTPENVNTSNRMYEGHAHLHINGEKVARIYGEYYHLAAMPPGTYEISVTLNSNNHDDYVIRGNPIEDTKILVVKGN
;
A
#
# COMPACT_ATOMS: atom_id res chain seq x y z
N MET A 1 -32.97 -8.39 13.76
CA MET A 1 -32.23 -8.39 12.47
C MET A 1 -32.71 -7.29 11.51
N LYS A 2 -34.02 -7.13 11.28
CA LYS A 2 -34.59 -6.06 10.41
C LYS A 2 -34.32 -4.60 10.86
N GLN A 3 -34.12 -4.35 12.15
CA GLN A 3 -33.79 -3.00 12.66
C GLN A 3 -32.29 -2.64 12.54
N LEU A 4 -31.40 -3.64 12.49
CA LEU A 4 -29.94 -3.46 12.35
C LEU A 4 -29.55 -3.02 10.93
N LEU A 5 -30.31 -3.48 9.93
CA LEU A 5 -30.12 -3.13 8.51
C LEU A 5 -30.55 -1.69 8.18
N ARG A 6 -31.33 -1.04 9.04
CA ARG A 6 -31.86 0.33 8.82
C ARG A 6 -30.98 1.43 9.41
N SER A 7 -30.06 1.11 10.32
CA SER A 7 -29.21 2.09 11.00
C SER A 7 -27.74 2.05 10.60
N PHE A 8 -27.30 1.00 9.89
CA PHE A 8 -26.00 0.98 9.24
C PHE A 8 -26.13 1.64 7.87
N PRO A 9 -25.22 2.56 7.46
CA PRO A 9 -25.14 2.99 6.08
C PRO A 9 -24.57 1.83 5.25
N MET A 10 -25.36 0.78 5.07
CA MET A 10 -25.05 -0.43 4.30
C MET A 10 -24.97 -0.16 2.78
N ARG A 11 -25.02 1.12 2.38
CA ARG A 11 -24.79 1.57 1.01
C ARG A 11 -23.30 1.70 0.70
N LEU A 12 -22.44 1.93 1.70
CA LEU A 12 -20.98 2.00 1.50
C LEU A 12 -20.33 0.66 1.12
N PRO A 13 -20.62 -0.48 1.79
CA PRO A 13 -20.08 -1.78 1.38
C PRO A 13 -20.60 -2.23 0.01
N LEU A 14 -21.80 -1.80 -0.40
CA LEU A 14 -22.37 -2.10 -1.72
C LEU A 14 -21.67 -1.32 -2.84
N LEU A 15 -21.29 -0.06 -2.59
CA LEU A 15 -20.46 0.73 -3.49
C LEU A 15 -19.04 0.15 -3.59
N PHE A 16 -18.50 -0.35 -2.47
CA PHE A 16 -17.22 -1.08 -2.39
C PHE A 16 -17.24 -2.38 -3.22
N LEU A 17 -18.32 -3.17 -3.14
CA LEU A 17 -18.48 -4.39 -3.93
C LEU A 17 -18.59 -4.11 -5.44
N LEU A 18 -19.20 -2.98 -5.81
CA LEU A 18 -19.33 -2.53 -7.20
C LEU A 18 -18.01 -2.02 -7.80
N LEU A 19 -17.07 -1.56 -6.97
CA LEU A 19 -15.73 -1.16 -7.41
C LEU A 19 -14.81 -2.37 -7.63
N LEU A 20 -15.07 -3.51 -6.98
CA LEU A 20 -14.30 -4.76 -7.17
C LEU A 20 -14.55 -5.42 -8.54
N THR A 21 -15.57 -4.99 -9.29
CA THR A 21 -15.86 -5.48 -10.65
C THR A 21 -15.25 -4.61 -11.76
N PHE A 22 -14.59 -3.48 -11.41
CA PHE A 22 -13.95 -2.62 -12.39
C PHE A 22 -12.71 -3.30 -13.00
N ARG A 23 -12.71 -3.40 -14.33
CA ARG A 23 -11.61 -3.94 -15.14
C ARG A 23 -10.71 -2.80 -15.58
N ASN A 24 -9.56 -2.62 -14.95
CA ASN A 24 -8.45 -1.89 -15.54
C ASN A 24 -7.18 -2.74 -15.43
N GLU A 25 -6.39 -2.73 -16.49
CA GLU A 25 -5.02 -3.24 -16.49
C GLU A 25 -4.16 -2.20 -15.76
N ALA A 26 -3.89 -2.44 -14.49
CA ALA A 26 -3.03 -1.56 -13.70
C ALA A 26 -1.57 -1.83 -13.99
N PHE A 27 -0.77 -0.76 -14.03
CA PHE A 27 0.68 -0.82 -14.13
C PHE A 27 1.27 -1.63 -12.96
N ALA A 28 2.46 -2.19 -13.14
CA ALA A 28 3.17 -2.83 -12.05
C ALA A 28 3.45 -1.76 -10.97
N HIS A 29 2.79 -1.88 -9.82
CA HIS A 29 2.97 -0.97 -8.70
C HIS A 29 3.62 -1.72 -7.55
N VAL A 30 4.72 -1.15 -7.07
CA VAL A 30 5.50 -1.61 -5.92
C VAL A 30 4.77 -1.16 -4.65
N LYS A 31 4.58 -2.08 -3.69
CA LYS A 31 3.93 -1.75 -2.40
C LYS A 31 4.91 -1.09 -1.44
N TRP A 32 4.36 -0.53 -0.38
CA TRP A 32 5.11 0.18 0.65
C TRP A 32 6.22 -0.69 1.24
N PHE A 33 7.46 -0.31 0.94
CA PHE A 33 8.71 -0.95 1.35
C PHE A 33 8.96 -2.38 0.84
N THR A 34 8.31 -2.85 -0.22
CA THR A 34 8.55 -4.22 -0.71
C THR A 34 8.74 -4.24 -2.21
N ASP A 35 9.74 -4.97 -2.70
CA ASP A 35 9.93 -5.24 -4.15
C ASP A 35 8.91 -6.26 -4.70
N GLY A 36 7.83 -6.49 -3.94
CA GLY A 36 6.82 -7.48 -4.21
C GLY A 36 6.00 -7.16 -5.44
N SER A 37 5.77 -8.16 -6.28
CA SER A 37 4.94 -8.06 -7.47
C SER A 37 3.69 -8.91 -7.30
N TYR A 38 2.55 -8.44 -7.79
CA TYR A 38 1.36 -9.30 -7.90
C TYR A 38 1.52 -10.47 -8.89
N ALA A 39 2.69 -10.59 -9.54
CA ALA A 39 3.11 -11.80 -10.24
C ALA A 39 3.60 -12.90 -9.28
N ASP A 40 3.93 -12.58 -8.03
CA ASP A 40 4.30 -13.54 -7.00
C ASP A 40 3.09 -14.36 -6.60
N LYS A 41 3.29 -15.67 -6.43
CA LYS A 41 2.22 -16.59 -6.09
C LYS A 41 1.76 -16.34 -4.64
N PRO A 42 0.50 -15.91 -4.41
CA PRO A 42 -0.02 -15.79 -3.05
C PRO A 42 -0.08 -17.16 -2.37
N LEU A 43 0.25 -17.22 -1.09
CA LEU A 43 0.10 -18.43 -0.29
C LEU A 43 -1.39 -18.82 -0.19
N SER A 44 -1.65 -20.11 -0.25
CA SER A 44 -2.96 -20.69 0.02
C SER A 44 -3.29 -20.65 1.50
N VAL A 45 -4.58 -20.65 1.83
CA VAL A 45 -5.03 -20.66 3.24
C VAL A 45 -4.40 -21.82 4.04
N PRO A 46 -4.28 -23.06 3.51
CA PRO A 46 -3.56 -24.13 4.21
C PRO A 46 -2.06 -23.86 4.41
N GLU A 47 -1.39 -23.20 3.46
CA GLU A 47 0.04 -22.82 3.61
C GLU A 47 0.22 -21.73 4.67
N VAL A 48 -0.76 -20.83 4.82
CA VAL A 48 -0.77 -19.79 5.87
C VAL A 48 -0.99 -20.38 7.26
N VAL A 49 -1.91 -21.35 7.40
CA VAL A 49 -2.31 -21.95 8.69
C VAL A 49 -1.28 -22.99 9.15
N SER A 50 -0.09 -22.48 9.49
CA SER A 50 1.01 -23.25 10.09
C SER A 50 0.81 -23.50 11.58
N ASN A 51 1.68 -24.33 12.19
CA ASN A 51 1.70 -24.53 13.64
C ASN A 51 1.91 -23.20 14.39
N VAL A 52 2.78 -22.31 13.89
CA VAL A 52 3.02 -20.98 14.48
C VAL A 52 1.75 -20.14 14.39
N PHE A 53 1.04 -20.17 13.27
CA PHE A 53 -0.24 -19.46 13.11
C PHE A 53 -1.26 -19.91 14.15
N ILE A 54 -1.40 -21.22 14.38
CA ILE A 54 -2.36 -21.77 15.36
C ILE A 54 -2.01 -21.32 16.79
N TRP A 55 -0.73 -21.35 17.16
CA TRP A 55 -0.29 -20.88 18.48
C TRP A 55 -0.52 -19.37 18.67
N LEU A 56 -0.19 -18.56 17.66
CA LEU A 56 -0.43 -17.12 17.68
C LEU A 56 -1.92 -16.79 17.69
N LEU A 57 -2.76 -17.57 17.00
CA LEU A 57 -4.22 -17.46 17.07
C LEU A 57 -4.71 -17.74 18.50
N GLY A 58 -4.25 -18.83 19.12
CA GLY A 58 -4.56 -19.15 20.51
C GLY A 58 -4.16 -18.01 21.46
N LEU A 59 -2.95 -17.48 21.29
CA LEU A 59 -2.45 -16.34 22.07
C LEU A 59 -3.31 -15.08 21.84
N ALA A 60 -3.65 -14.75 20.61
CA ALA A 60 -4.49 -13.60 20.28
C ALA A 60 -5.87 -13.71 20.95
N LEU A 61 -6.50 -14.89 20.95
CA LEU A 61 -7.78 -15.12 21.63
C LEU A 61 -7.68 -14.93 23.15
N VAL A 62 -6.58 -15.38 23.76
CA VAL A 62 -6.31 -15.16 25.18
C VAL A 62 -6.12 -13.67 25.45
N VAL A 63 -5.29 -12.98 24.68
CA VAL A 63 -5.03 -11.54 24.82
C VAL A 63 -6.31 -10.72 24.64
N ILE A 64 -7.15 -11.04 23.66
CA ILE A 64 -8.45 -10.39 23.45
C ILE A 64 -9.39 -10.64 24.64
N SER A 65 -9.42 -11.86 25.17
CA SER A 65 -10.24 -12.21 26.34
C SER A 65 -9.80 -11.42 27.58
N VAL A 66 -8.48 -11.34 27.80
CA VAL A 66 -7.88 -10.51 28.85
C VAL A 66 -8.16 -9.03 28.59
N GLY A 67 -8.12 -8.59 27.34
CA GLY A 67 -8.45 -7.22 26.94
C GLY A 67 -9.87 -6.81 27.29
N VAL A 68 -10.87 -7.69 27.09
CA VAL A 68 -12.25 -7.47 27.53
C VAL A 68 -12.35 -7.34 29.06
N TRP A 69 -11.56 -8.12 29.80
CA TRP A 69 -11.48 -8.01 31.25
C TRP A 69 -10.79 -6.71 31.69
N LEU A 70 -9.66 -6.35 31.08
CA LEU A 70 -8.93 -5.12 31.34
C LEU A 70 -9.77 -3.88 31.04
N ASP A 71 -10.51 -3.86 29.93
CA ASP A 71 -11.40 -2.75 29.57
C ASP A 71 -12.37 -2.42 30.72
N ARG A 72 -12.96 -3.45 31.34
CA ARG A 72 -13.84 -3.29 32.49
C ARG A 72 -13.12 -2.71 33.71
N GLN A 73 -11.90 -3.16 33.99
CA GLN A 73 -11.12 -2.71 35.16
C GLN A 73 -10.55 -1.30 34.98
N ILE A 74 -10.11 -0.97 33.78
CA ILE A 74 -9.64 0.36 33.43
C ILE A 74 -10.81 1.35 33.51
N ALA A 75 -11.96 1.00 32.95
CA ALA A 75 -13.16 1.86 32.99
C ALA A 75 -13.69 2.12 34.41
N SER A 76 -13.47 1.22 35.38
CA SER A 76 -13.88 1.43 36.77
C SER A 76 -12.90 2.27 37.59
N SER A 77 -11.68 2.48 37.09
CA SER A 77 -10.61 3.15 37.80
C SER A 77 -10.80 4.68 37.82
N LYS A 78 -10.58 5.30 38.99
CA LYS A 78 -10.76 6.75 39.17
C LYS A 78 -9.83 7.58 38.26
N TRP A 79 -8.54 7.23 38.23
CA TRP A 79 -7.55 7.93 37.40
C TRP A 79 -7.95 7.95 35.91
N TYR A 80 -8.49 6.83 35.42
CA TYR A 80 -8.91 6.71 34.03
C TYR A 80 -10.14 7.55 33.75
N ARG A 81 -11.11 7.61 34.68
CA ARG A 81 -12.28 8.49 34.57
C ARG A 81 -11.92 9.97 34.57
N ASP A 82 -10.92 10.36 35.36
CA ASP A 82 -10.43 11.75 35.40
C ASP A 82 -9.76 12.12 34.06
N LEU A 83 -8.93 11.23 33.51
CA LEU A 83 -8.38 11.39 32.16
C LEU A 83 -9.48 11.37 31.09
N ASP A 84 -10.50 10.52 31.24
CA ASP A 84 -11.62 10.40 30.32
C ASP A 84 -12.35 11.74 30.17
N GLY A 85 -12.68 12.36 31.30
CA GLY A 85 -13.28 13.68 31.37
C GLY A 85 -12.39 14.79 30.82
N TRP A 86 -11.07 14.72 31.00
CA TRP A 86 -10.14 15.70 30.44
C TRP A 86 -10.16 15.69 28.91
N PHE A 87 -10.08 14.51 28.29
CA PHE A 87 -10.16 14.38 26.83
C PHE A 87 -11.55 14.72 26.28
N GLU A 88 -12.63 14.36 26.98
CA GLU A 88 -14.00 14.73 26.58
C GLU A 88 -14.16 16.26 26.53
N SER A 89 -13.50 17.00 27.43
CA SER A 89 -13.45 18.46 27.39
C SER A 89 -12.79 19.04 26.13
N LYS A 90 -11.99 18.23 25.42
CA LYS A 90 -11.26 18.57 24.20
C LYS A 90 -11.89 18.02 22.93
N ARG A 91 -13.06 17.37 23.03
CA ARG A 91 -13.79 16.80 21.88
C ARG A 91 -14.15 17.81 20.79
N SER A 92 -14.29 19.09 21.14
CA SER A 92 -14.51 20.16 20.14
C SER A 92 -13.35 20.30 19.13
N SER A 93 -12.16 19.84 19.49
CA SER A 93 -10.96 19.90 18.66
C SER A 93 -10.82 18.73 17.67
N SER A 94 -11.61 17.66 17.77
CA SER A 94 -11.45 16.45 16.95
C SER A 94 -11.45 16.73 15.45
N VAL A 95 -12.36 17.58 14.99
CA VAL A 95 -12.44 17.97 13.57
C VAL A 95 -11.20 18.77 13.15
N MET A 96 -10.69 19.65 14.03
CA MET A 96 -9.48 20.42 13.76
C MET A 96 -8.26 19.50 13.62
N VAL A 97 -8.11 18.52 14.51
CA VAL A 97 -7.04 17.51 14.44
C VAL A 97 -7.07 16.79 13.09
N MET A 98 -8.25 16.31 12.68
CA MET A 98 -8.39 15.61 11.41
C MET A 98 -8.09 16.51 10.21
N ARG A 99 -8.48 17.79 10.25
CA ARG A 99 -8.15 18.77 9.20
C ARG A 99 -6.66 19.00 9.09
N ILE A 100 -5.96 19.16 10.22
CA ILE A 100 -4.51 19.35 10.25
C ILE A 100 -3.82 18.10 9.67
N ALA A 101 -4.17 16.90 10.14
CA ALA A 101 -3.56 15.66 9.68
C ALA A 101 -3.78 15.43 8.17
N ALA A 102 -5.02 15.57 7.69
CA ALA A 102 -5.33 15.42 6.27
C ALA A 102 -4.68 16.51 5.42
N GLY A 103 -4.67 17.77 5.88
CA GLY A 103 -4.01 18.88 5.18
C GLY A 103 -2.51 18.69 5.08
N MET A 104 -1.85 18.29 6.18
CA MET A 104 -0.41 17.96 6.20
C MET A 104 -0.11 16.84 5.21
N LEU A 105 -0.85 15.74 5.27
CA LEU A 105 -0.67 14.62 4.35
C LEU A 105 -0.83 15.07 2.89
N PHE A 106 -1.91 15.79 2.54
CA PHE A 106 -2.15 16.23 1.17
C PHE A 106 -1.05 17.14 0.62
N LEU A 107 -0.53 18.05 1.45
CA LEU A 107 0.59 18.91 1.07
C LEU A 107 1.89 18.11 0.89
N LEU A 108 2.20 17.20 1.82
CA LEU A 108 3.41 16.37 1.77
C LEU A 108 3.38 15.40 0.58
N SER A 109 2.25 14.76 0.33
CA SER A 109 2.05 13.90 -0.85
C SER A 109 2.14 14.70 -2.13
N TRP A 110 1.52 15.89 -2.21
CA TRP A 110 1.58 16.75 -3.39
C TRP A 110 3.02 17.19 -3.70
N GLN A 111 3.77 17.62 -2.69
CA GLN A 111 5.18 17.97 -2.83
C GLN A 111 6.03 16.78 -3.29
N GLY A 112 5.68 15.57 -2.85
CA GLY A 112 6.35 14.32 -3.24
C GLY A 112 5.93 13.75 -4.60
N GLY A 113 5.06 14.43 -5.36
CA GLY A 113 4.53 13.90 -6.63
C GLY A 113 3.63 12.68 -6.46
N ALA A 114 3.10 12.46 -5.24
CA ALA A 114 2.28 11.32 -4.89
C ALA A 114 0.84 11.73 -4.51
N MET A 115 -0.08 10.78 -4.57
CA MET A 115 -1.46 10.95 -4.12
C MET A 115 -1.75 10.09 -2.90
N LEU A 116 -2.38 10.63 -1.84
CA LEU A 116 -2.79 9.92 -0.62
C LEU A 116 -1.63 9.34 0.22
N ALA A 117 -0.72 8.56 -0.37
CA ALA A 117 0.42 7.93 0.29
C ALA A 117 1.69 8.08 -0.57
N PRO A 118 2.89 8.18 0.02
CA PRO A 118 4.13 8.43 -0.73
C PRO A 118 4.51 7.43 -1.83
N THR A 119 3.96 6.20 -1.85
CA THR A 119 4.22 5.22 -2.92
C THR A 119 3.25 5.29 -4.08
N LEU A 120 2.15 6.02 -3.92
CA LEU A 120 1.16 6.22 -4.96
C LEU A 120 1.58 7.41 -5.83
N MET A 121 2.65 7.22 -6.62
CA MET A 121 3.21 8.23 -7.53
C MET A 121 2.27 8.63 -8.67
N VAL A 122 1.88 9.89 -8.74
CA VAL A 122 0.93 10.39 -9.75
C VAL A 122 1.53 10.22 -11.16
N PRO A 123 0.92 9.40 -12.04
CA PRO A 123 1.43 9.24 -13.41
C PRO A 123 1.28 10.55 -14.21
N SER A 124 2.14 10.81 -15.19
CA SER A 124 2.12 12.04 -16.00
C SER A 124 0.76 12.32 -16.66
N LYS A 125 0.04 11.26 -17.06
CA LYS A 125 -1.33 11.35 -17.59
C LYS A 125 -2.34 11.97 -16.60
N TYR A 126 -2.08 11.86 -15.31
CA TYR A 126 -2.98 12.25 -14.22
C TYR A 126 -2.38 13.36 -13.33
N GLU A 127 -1.43 14.17 -13.82
CA GLU A 127 -0.79 15.26 -13.04
C GLU A 127 -1.77 16.21 -12.34
N TRP A 128 -2.95 16.43 -12.95
CA TRP A 128 -4.02 17.25 -12.35
C TRP A 128 -4.51 16.71 -10.99
N VAL A 129 -4.35 15.41 -10.70
CA VAL A 129 -4.70 14.79 -9.42
C VAL A 129 -3.87 15.39 -8.28
N GLY A 130 -2.60 15.71 -8.54
CA GLY A 130 -1.76 16.42 -7.57
C GLY A 130 -2.35 17.79 -7.21
N MET A 131 -2.76 18.58 -8.21
CA MET A 131 -3.38 19.89 -7.98
C MET A 131 -4.76 19.78 -7.33
N PHE A 132 -5.51 18.73 -7.64
CA PHE A 132 -6.77 18.45 -6.94
C PHE A 132 -6.54 18.17 -5.46
N GLN A 133 -5.53 17.36 -5.11
CA GLN A 133 -5.14 17.11 -3.72
C GLN A 133 -4.69 18.39 -3.00
N PHE A 134 -3.91 19.24 -3.67
CA PHE A 134 -3.52 20.55 -3.14
C PHE A 134 -4.75 21.45 -2.87
N LEU A 135 -5.73 21.46 -3.78
CA LEU A 135 -7.00 22.16 -3.57
C LEU A 135 -7.73 21.62 -2.32
N LEU A 136 -7.76 20.29 -2.11
CA LEU A 136 -8.36 19.72 -0.89
C LEU A 136 -7.66 20.23 0.37
N ALA A 137 -6.33 20.32 0.38
CA ALA A 137 -5.57 20.89 1.50
C ALA A 137 -5.98 22.36 1.76
N PHE A 138 -6.13 23.16 0.71
CA PHE A 138 -6.60 24.54 0.81
C PHE A 138 -8.03 24.63 1.37
N LEU A 139 -8.94 23.76 0.91
CA LEU A 139 -10.32 23.71 1.42
C LEU A 139 -10.40 23.33 2.91
N LEU A 140 -9.41 22.61 3.46
CA LEU A 140 -9.37 22.29 4.88
C LEU A 140 -9.04 23.50 5.76
N LEU A 141 -8.54 24.61 5.20
CA LEU A 141 -8.24 25.83 5.95
C LEU A 141 -9.50 26.56 6.44
N PHE A 142 -10.63 26.45 5.72
CA PHE A 142 -11.86 27.16 6.08
C PHE A 142 -12.93 26.20 6.58
N ASP A 143 -13.53 26.53 7.74
CA ASP A 143 -14.52 25.67 8.40
C ASP A 143 -15.72 25.33 7.51
N LYS A 144 -16.17 26.29 6.69
CA LYS A 144 -17.32 26.12 5.79
C LYS A 144 -17.04 25.17 4.63
N THR A 145 -15.78 24.96 4.27
CA THR A 145 -15.39 24.14 3.12
C THR A 145 -14.93 22.72 3.49
N VAL A 146 -14.79 22.43 4.79
CA VAL A 146 -14.39 21.09 5.29
C VAL A 146 -15.27 19.97 4.74
N PRO A 147 -16.61 20.09 4.64
CA PRO A 147 -17.41 19.01 4.08
C PRO A 147 -17.08 18.70 2.62
N TYR A 148 -16.77 19.72 1.81
CA TYR A 148 -16.39 19.55 0.42
C TYR A 148 -15.01 18.89 0.30
N ALA A 149 -14.07 19.27 1.16
CA ALA A 149 -12.78 18.59 1.26
C ALA A 149 -12.97 17.10 1.59
N GLY A 150 -13.87 16.78 2.53
CA GLY A 150 -14.20 15.39 2.88
C GLY A 150 -14.76 14.57 1.71
N ILE A 151 -15.71 15.14 0.96
CA ILE A 151 -16.22 14.50 -0.28
C ILE A 151 -15.09 14.34 -1.30
N GLY A 152 -14.26 15.37 -1.45
CA GLY A 152 -13.10 15.36 -2.32
C GLY A 152 -12.08 14.28 -1.98
N THR A 153 -11.85 14.00 -0.68
CA THR A 153 -10.99 12.89 -0.23
C THR A 153 -11.54 11.53 -0.67
N ILE A 154 -12.86 11.33 -0.61
CA ILE A 154 -13.48 10.10 -1.11
C ILE A 154 -13.28 9.99 -2.64
N ILE A 155 -13.48 11.09 -3.37
CA ILE A 155 -13.25 11.13 -4.83
C ILE A 155 -11.78 10.80 -5.15
N LEU A 156 -10.84 11.37 -4.38
CA LEU A 156 -9.41 11.12 -4.56
C LEU A 156 -9.06 9.64 -4.33
N TYR A 157 -9.64 9.00 -3.32
CA TYR A 157 -9.52 7.54 -3.11
C TYR A 157 -10.08 6.74 -4.29
N LEU A 158 -11.26 7.12 -4.79
CA LEU A 158 -11.88 6.45 -5.94
C LEU A 158 -11.04 6.60 -7.22
N LEU A 159 -10.42 7.76 -7.45
CA LEU A 159 -9.44 7.96 -8.52
C LEU A 159 -8.23 7.04 -8.34
N GLY A 160 -7.76 6.87 -7.11
CA GLY A 160 -6.70 5.90 -6.80
C GLY A 160 -7.08 4.48 -7.22
N CYS A 161 -8.34 4.06 -7.00
CA CYS A 161 -8.80 2.73 -7.44
C CYS A 161 -8.75 2.56 -8.97
N VAL A 162 -9.00 3.65 -9.70
CA VAL A 162 -8.94 3.66 -11.17
C VAL A 162 -7.50 3.61 -11.68
N ILE A 163 -6.56 4.28 -10.98
CA ILE A 163 -5.15 4.40 -11.36
C ILE A 163 -4.35 3.14 -11.00
N TYR A 164 -4.49 2.60 -9.77
CA TYR A 164 -3.58 1.57 -9.21
C TYR A 164 -4.14 0.15 -9.12
N ASP A 165 -5.44 -0.06 -9.38
CA ASP A 165 -6.26 -1.25 -9.08
C ASP A 165 -6.97 -1.21 -7.70
N PRO A 166 -8.28 -1.54 -7.64
CA PRO A 166 -9.05 -1.51 -6.40
C PRO A 166 -8.49 -2.41 -5.29
N PHE A 167 -7.89 -3.57 -5.60
CA PHE A 167 -7.33 -4.46 -4.58
C PHE A 167 -6.10 -3.86 -3.90
N HIS A 168 -5.29 -3.09 -4.63
CA HIS A 168 -4.19 -2.35 -4.04
C HIS A 168 -4.69 -1.22 -3.14
N MET A 169 -5.76 -0.54 -3.57
CA MET A 169 -6.32 0.58 -2.80
C MET A 169 -7.02 0.18 -1.50
N LEU A 170 -7.31 -1.10 -1.28
CA LEU A 170 -7.93 -1.58 -0.04
C LEU A 170 -7.05 -1.32 1.21
N ASP A 171 -5.72 -1.28 1.05
CA ASP A 171 -4.77 -0.89 2.10
C ASP A 171 -5.04 0.54 2.61
N TYR A 172 -5.59 1.39 1.73
CA TYR A 172 -5.85 2.80 1.95
C TYR A 172 -7.34 3.08 2.21
N ALA A 173 -8.13 2.07 2.60
CA ALA A 173 -9.57 2.24 2.83
C ALA A 173 -9.88 3.31 3.91
N LEU A 174 -8.96 3.58 4.84
CA LEU A 174 -9.06 4.64 5.86
C LEU A 174 -9.38 6.02 5.26
N PHE A 175 -8.93 6.32 4.05
CA PHE A 175 -9.19 7.60 3.38
C PHE A 175 -10.68 7.83 3.14
N THR A 176 -11.44 6.77 2.87
CA THR A 176 -12.89 6.87 2.72
C THR A 176 -13.56 7.23 4.04
N GLY A 177 -13.04 6.73 5.17
CA GLY A 177 -13.56 7.07 6.49
C GLY A 177 -13.20 8.47 6.95
N VAL A 178 -11.97 8.91 6.67
CA VAL A 178 -11.56 10.32 6.89
C VAL A 178 -12.43 11.26 6.05
N GLY A 179 -12.59 10.96 4.76
CA GLY A 179 -13.42 11.75 3.87
C GLY A 179 -14.87 11.83 4.36
N TYR A 180 -15.45 10.70 4.78
CA TYR A 180 -16.81 10.67 5.31
C TYR A 180 -16.94 11.42 6.65
N TYR A 181 -15.97 11.27 7.56
CA TYR A 181 -15.92 11.99 8.84
C TYR A 181 -15.89 13.51 8.64
N LEU A 182 -15.04 13.99 7.72
CA LEU A 182 -14.96 15.41 7.37
C LEU A 182 -16.25 15.89 6.65
N ALA A 183 -16.80 15.09 5.74
CA ALA A 183 -18.03 15.39 5.01
C ALA A 183 -19.25 15.57 5.93
N THR A 184 -19.35 14.78 7.01
CA THR A 184 -20.47 14.86 7.95
C THR A 184 -20.22 15.76 9.17
N SER A 185 -19.00 16.30 9.31
CA SER A 185 -18.57 17.08 10.49
C SER A 185 -19.43 18.31 10.80
N SER A 186 -19.92 19.00 9.77
CA SER A 186 -20.78 20.20 9.88
C SER A 186 -22.28 19.90 9.80
N SER A 187 -22.69 18.63 9.78
CA SER A 187 -24.11 18.27 9.68
C SER A 187 -24.89 18.70 10.92
N ARG A 188 -26.08 19.28 10.70
CA ARG A 188 -27.05 19.60 11.77
C ARG A 188 -27.68 18.35 12.38
N HIS A 189 -27.66 17.23 11.67
CA HIS A 189 -28.22 15.97 12.16
C HIS A 189 -27.19 15.23 13.00
N VAL A 190 -27.40 15.19 14.32
CA VAL A 190 -26.51 14.55 15.31
C VAL A 190 -26.14 13.11 14.90
N LYS A 191 -27.12 12.32 14.46
CA LYS A 191 -26.88 10.93 14.01
C LYS A 191 -25.94 10.83 12.80
N LEU A 192 -26.02 11.77 11.87
CA LEU A 192 -25.15 11.79 10.69
C LEU A 192 -23.73 12.24 11.05
N LYS A 193 -23.61 13.16 12.02
CA LYS A 193 -22.31 13.55 12.58
C LYS A 193 -21.65 12.37 13.33
N GLN A 194 -22.42 11.67 14.17
CA GLN A 194 -21.95 10.50 14.91
C GLN A 194 -21.59 9.31 14.00
N SER A 195 -22.30 9.11 12.89
CA SER A 195 -21.94 8.07 11.92
C SER A 195 -20.55 8.31 11.31
N GLY A 196 -20.11 9.56 11.22
CA GLY A 196 -18.74 9.92 10.80
C GLY A 196 -17.68 9.20 11.63
N LEU A 197 -17.79 9.29 12.97
CA LEU A 197 -16.86 8.64 13.89
C LEU A 197 -16.89 7.12 13.76
N THR A 198 -18.09 6.53 13.65
CA THR A 198 -18.25 5.08 13.46
C THR A 198 -17.56 4.60 12.19
N VAL A 199 -17.76 5.29 11.06
CA VAL A 199 -17.12 4.92 9.79
C VAL A 199 -15.59 5.09 9.87
N LEU A 200 -15.10 6.11 10.57
CA LEU A 200 -13.67 6.29 10.79
C LEU A 200 -13.05 5.12 11.56
N TYR A 201 -13.66 4.68 12.68
CA TYR A 201 -13.22 3.49 13.41
C TYR A 201 -13.21 2.24 12.53
N LEU A 202 -14.28 2.01 11.78
CA LEU A 202 -14.41 0.83 10.92
C LEU A 202 -13.35 0.79 9.82
N THR A 203 -13.08 1.92 9.17
CA THR A 203 -12.15 1.98 8.02
C THR A 203 -10.68 1.97 8.45
N VAL A 204 -10.33 2.63 9.56
CA VAL A 204 -8.98 2.54 10.15
C VAL A 204 -8.72 1.12 10.63
N GLY A 205 -9.65 0.53 11.39
CA GLY A 205 -9.52 -0.83 11.86
C GLY A 205 -9.49 -1.85 10.72
N PHE A 206 -10.31 -1.66 9.68
CA PHE A 206 -10.26 -2.49 8.46
C PHE A 206 -8.90 -2.38 7.76
N SER A 207 -8.34 -1.19 7.60
CA SER A 207 -7.06 -0.99 6.90
C SER A 207 -5.92 -1.73 7.63
N LEU A 208 -5.88 -1.68 8.97
CA LEU A 208 -4.93 -2.46 9.77
C LEU A 208 -5.16 -3.97 9.62
N CYS A 209 -6.41 -4.43 9.71
CA CYS A 209 -6.72 -5.84 9.47
C CYS A 209 -6.31 -6.28 8.06
N TRP A 210 -6.47 -5.42 7.05
CA TRP A 210 -6.17 -5.73 5.67
C TRP A 210 -4.67 -5.84 5.40
N VAL A 211 -3.88 -4.86 5.85
CA VAL A 211 -2.41 -4.85 5.72
C VAL A 211 -1.76 -5.96 6.57
N ALA A 212 -2.41 -6.40 7.65
CA ALA A 212 -1.98 -7.59 8.38
C ALA A 212 -2.10 -8.88 7.55
N LEU A 213 -3.16 -9.03 6.73
CA LEU A 213 -3.37 -10.22 5.91
C LEU A 213 -2.35 -10.34 4.78
N GLU A 214 -1.83 -9.22 4.29
CA GLU A 214 -0.71 -9.23 3.35
C GLU A 214 0.49 -10.00 3.90
N LYS A 215 0.85 -9.78 5.17
CA LYS A 215 1.98 -10.44 5.83
C LYS A 215 1.80 -11.96 5.94
N PHE A 216 0.56 -12.43 5.89
CA PHE A 216 0.26 -13.85 5.81
C PHE A 216 0.32 -14.38 4.37
N ILE A 217 -0.32 -13.70 3.42
CA ILE A 217 -0.51 -14.20 2.05
C ILE A 217 0.71 -13.96 1.16
N TYR A 218 1.38 -12.82 1.33
CA TYR A 218 2.60 -12.40 0.64
C TYR A 218 3.75 -12.26 1.62
N LYS A 219 4.02 -13.35 2.35
CA LYS A 219 5.03 -13.38 3.42
C LYS A 219 6.42 -12.93 2.94
N ASP A 220 6.79 -13.28 1.70
CA ASP A 220 8.10 -12.95 1.11
C ASP A 220 8.31 -11.44 0.96
N TRP A 221 7.24 -10.67 0.74
CA TRP A 221 7.31 -9.21 0.69
C TRP A 221 7.78 -8.62 2.03
N SER A 222 7.27 -9.17 3.14
CA SER A 222 7.72 -8.79 4.47
C SER A 222 9.10 -9.37 4.83
N MET A 223 9.47 -10.50 4.23
CA MET A 223 10.79 -11.10 4.45
C MET A 223 11.88 -10.18 3.93
N PHE A 224 11.72 -9.63 2.73
CA PHE A 224 12.63 -8.64 2.14
C PHE A 224 12.93 -7.49 3.11
N LEU A 225 11.87 -6.88 3.66
CA LEU A 225 11.99 -5.79 4.64
C LEU A 225 12.81 -6.14 5.87
N VAL A 226 12.54 -7.30 6.45
CA VAL A 226 13.20 -7.74 7.68
C VAL A 226 14.64 -8.17 7.39
N THR A 227 14.94 -8.63 6.18
CA THR A 227 16.32 -8.90 5.75
C THR A 227 17.14 -7.63 5.54
N GLU A 228 16.53 -6.56 5.00
CA GLU A 228 17.21 -5.26 4.85
C GLU A 228 17.35 -4.50 6.18
N HIS A 229 16.41 -4.71 7.11
CA HIS A 229 16.41 -4.09 8.43
C HIS A 229 16.28 -5.12 9.57
N PRO A 230 17.31 -5.96 9.80
CA PRO A 230 17.30 -7.02 10.82
C PRO A 230 16.94 -6.57 12.24
N GLN A 231 17.26 -5.32 12.58
CA GLN A 231 16.95 -4.70 13.87
C GLN A 231 15.46 -4.70 14.19
N LEU A 232 14.57 -4.71 13.18
CA LEU A 232 13.12 -4.76 13.38
C LEU A 232 12.67 -6.03 14.10
N ALA A 233 13.33 -7.16 13.81
CA ALA A 233 13.00 -8.44 14.41
C ALA A 233 13.46 -8.56 15.88
N MET A 234 14.29 -7.64 16.39
CA MET A 234 14.81 -7.64 17.77
C MET A 234 15.44 -9.00 18.17
N GLY A 235 16.10 -9.66 17.22
CA GLY A 235 16.72 -10.98 17.43
C GLY A 235 15.77 -12.18 17.36
N LEU A 236 14.48 -11.96 17.09
CA LEU A 236 13.52 -13.03 16.84
C LEU A 236 13.74 -13.65 15.45
N ASN A 237 13.34 -14.90 15.30
CA ASN A 237 13.26 -15.55 14.00
C ASN A 237 12.29 -14.76 13.08
N TYR A 238 12.68 -14.53 11.83
CA TYR A 238 11.94 -13.64 10.92
C TYR A 238 10.54 -14.17 10.60
N ASP A 239 10.38 -15.48 10.40
CA ASP A 239 9.07 -16.08 10.15
C ASP A 239 8.12 -15.88 11.33
N PHE A 240 8.64 -16.08 12.54
CA PHE A 240 7.89 -15.84 13.77
C PHE A 240 7.56 -14.36 13.93
N PHE A 241 8.52 -13.45 13.68
CA PHE A 241 8.33 -12.02 13.80
C PHE A 241 7.25 -11.51 12.83
N ILE A 242 7.33 -11.85 11.54
CA ILE A 242 6.36 -11.44 10.51
C ILE A 242 4.96 -11.94 10.87
N SER A 243 4.84 -13.21 11.25
CA SER A 243 3.56 -13.81 11.65
C SER A 243 2.99 -13.15 12.91
N SER A 244 3.85 -12.83 13.88
CA SER A 244 3.46 -12.16 15.12
C SER A 244 3.02 -10.72 14.86
N ALA A 245 3.75 -9.99 14.01
CA ALA A 245 3.41 -8.63 13.61
C ALA A 245 2.04 -8.60 12.92
N ALA A 246 1.77 -9.56 12.03
CA ALA A 246 0.46 -9.73 11.39
C ALA A 246 -0.66 -9.95 12.42
N PHE A 247 -0.48 -10.84 13.39
CA PHE A 247 -1.47 -11.07 14.44
C PHE A 247 -1.68 -9.86 15.34
N VAL A 248 -0.61 -9.15 15.70
CA VAL A 248 -0.70 -7.91 16.49
C VAL A 248 -1.50 -6.88 15.71
N GLU A 249 -1.12 -6.57 14.47
CA GLU A 249 -1.79 -5.58 13.63
C GLU A 249 -3.27 -5.92 13.38
N PHE A 250 -3.57 -7.19 13.06
CA PHE A 250 -4.95 -7.65 12.90
C PHE A 250 -5.76 -7.52 14.19
N SER A 251 -5.16 -7.84 15.34
CA SER A 251 -5.81 -7.72 16.65
C SER A 251 -6.08 -6.26 17.01
N LEU A 252 -5.13 -5.36 16.79
CA LEU A 252 -5.30 -3.94 17.03
C LEU A 252 -6.41 -3.36 16.12
N GLY A 253 -6.42 -3.73 14.83
CA GLY A 253 -7.48 -3.34 13.89
C GLY A 253 -8.86 -3.85 14.29
N TYR A 254 -8.95 -5.12 14.71
CA TYR A 254 -10.20 -5.70 15.19
C TYR A 254 -10.73 -5.02 16.45
N LEU A 255 -9.85 -4.75 17.43
CA LEU A 255 -10.22 -4.07 18.66
C LEU A 255 -10.76 -2.64 18.39
N LEU A 256 -10.21 -1.95 17.39
CA LEU A 256 -10.77 -0.68 16.91
C LEU A 256 -12.16 -0.86 16.29
N ILE A 257 -12.38 -1.90 15.46
CA ILE A 257 -13.70 -2.17 14.84
C ILE A 257 -14.79 -2.40 15.90
N VAL A 258 -14.48 -3.15 16.96
CA VAL A 258 -15.43 -3.41 18.05
C VAL A 258 -15.43 -2.31 19.12
N ASN A 259 -14.63 -1.26 18.93
CA ASN A 259 -14.47 -0.15 19.86
C ASN A 259 -14.08 -0.62 21.28
N LEU A 260 -13.15 -1.56 21.44
CA LEU A 260 -12.66 -2.01 22.75
C LEU A 260 -11.30 -1.37 23.07
N LEU A 261 -11.06 -0.96 24.32
CA LEU A 261 -9.78 -0.37 24.77
C LEU A 261 -9.30 0.85 23.95
N GLN A 262 -10.20 1.64 23.34
CA GLN A 262 -9.81 2.57 22.25
C GLN A 262 -8.72 3.57 22.64
N ARG A 263 -8.82 4.22 23.81
CA ARG A 263 -7.86 5.25 24.25
C ARG A 263 -6.47 4.64 24.57
N PRO A 264 -6.37 3.57 25.40
CA PRO A 264 -5.12 2.84 25.55
C PRO A 264 -4.55 2.34 24.22
N LEU A 265 -5.41 1.83 23.35
CA LEU A 265 -5.04 1.28 22.04
C LEU A 265 -4.53 2.38 21.09
N ALA A 266 -5.15 3.55 21.07
CA ALA A 266 -4.71 4.69 20.27
C ALA A 266 -3.31 5.18 20.70
N VAL A 267 -3.05 5.22 22.01
CA VAL A 267 -1.72 5.53 22.54
C VAL A 267 -0.71 4.45 22.15
N LEU A 268 -1.06 3.17 22.35
CA LEU A 268 -0.19 2.04 21.99
C LEU A 268 0.19 2.04 20.52
N ILE A 269 -0.79 2.16 19.62
CA ILE A 269 -0.55 2.20 18.17
C ILE A 269 0.30 3.42 17.80
N THR A 270 0.01 4.59 18.39
CA THR A 270 0.79 5.81 18.14
C THR A 270 2.25 5.63 18.54
N ILE A 271 2.52 5.02 19.70
CA ILE A 271 3.89 4.72 20.15
C ILE A 271 4.58 3.78 19.18
N VAL A 272 3.91 2.70 18.76
CA VAL A 272 4.48 1.72 17.82
C VAL A 272 4.87 2.38 16.50
N PHE A 273 3.99 3.19 15.89
CA PHE A 273 4.32 3.90 14.63
C PHE A 273 5.37 5.00 14.79
N PHE A 274 5.47 5.61 15.98
CA PHE A 274 6.54 6.56 16.25
C PHE A 274 7.90 5.85 16.41
N LEU A 275 7.93 4.64 16.96
CA LEU A 275 9.14 3.82 17.04
C LEU A 275 9.62 3.38 15.66
N THR A 276 8.72 2.99 14.76
CA THR A 276 9.08 2.61 13.38
C THR A 276 9.61 3.80 12.56
N THR A 277 9.20 5.04 12.90
CA THR A 277 9.76 6.26 12.31
C THR A 277 11.27 6.39 12.53
N ALA A 278 11.81 5.86 13.62
CA ALA A 278 13.25 5.86 13.87
C ALA A 278 14.03 5.00 12.85
N VAL A 279 13.37 4.04 12.20
CA VAL A 279 13.98 3.16 11.19
C VAL A 279 13.73 3.69 9.77
N PHE A 280 12.48 4.05 9.46
CA PHE A 280 12.05 4.38 8.10
C PHE A 280 12.02 5.89 7.79
N GLY A 281 12.28 6.74 8.78
CA GLY A 281 12.43 8.18 8.62
C GLY A 281 11.21 8.89 8.04
N LYS A 282 11.44 9.83 7.11
CA LYS A 282 10.40 10.73 6.56
C LYS A 282 9.24 10.00 5.87
N VAL A 283 9.53 8.84 5.28
CA VAL A 283 8.55 8.05 4.51
C VAL A 283 7.45 7.56 5.45
N GLU A 284 7.83 7.03 6.62
CA GLU A 284 6.90 6.60 7.66
C GLU A 284 6.04 7.73 8.21
N VAL A 285 6.66 8.89 8.47
CA VAL A 285 5.94 10.08 8.97
C VAL A 285 4.83 10.47 8.01
N ILE A 286 5.12 10.58 6.71
CA ILE A 286 4.12 10.98 5.73
C ILE A 286 3.04 9.89 5.63
N GLY A 287 3.42 8.62 5.49
CA GLY A 287 2.48 7.50 5.35
C GLY A 287 1.49 7.36 6.51
N HIS A 288 1.95 7.61 7.75
CA HIS A 288 1.13 7.41 8.95
C HIS A 288 0.54 8.69 9.55
N THR A 289 0.83 9.88 8.98
CA THR A 289 0.30 11.17 9.48
C THR A 289 -1.23 11.12 9.63
N LEU A 290 -1.93 10.56 8.66
CA LEU A 290 -3.38 10.49 8.69
C LEU A 290 -3.91 9.48 9.72
N VAL A 291 -3.20 8.38 9.90
CA VAL A 291 -3.52 7.38 10.93
C VAL A 291 -3.34 8.00 12.32
N HIS A 292 -2.24 8.72 12.57
CA HIS A 292 -2.05 9.46 13.82
C HIS A 292 -3.17 10.48 14.07
N GLY A 293 -3.58 11.22 13.04
CA GLY A 293 -4.74 12.11 13.12
C GLY A 293 -6.01 11.37 13.57
N ALA A 294 -6.30 10.21 13.00
CA ALA A 294 -7.45 9.39 13.39
C ALA A 294 -7.33 8.83 14.82
N LEU A 295 -6.15 8.38 15.23
CA LEU A 295 -5.90 7.87 16.58
C LEU A 295 -6.07 8.97 17.64
N VAL A 296 -5.63 10.21 17.34
CA VAL A 296 -5.88 11.36 18.21
C VAL A 296 -7.37 11.70 18.25
N VAL A 297 -8.10 11.61 17.13
CA VAL A 297 -9.57 11.73 17.14
C VAL A 297 -10.22 10.67 18.04
N PHE A 298 -9.76 9.42 18.00
CA PHE A 298 -10.27 8.35 18.88
C PHE A 298 -9.97 8.62 20.36
N LEU A 299 -8.80 9.20 20.64
CA LEU A 299 -8.41 9.65 21.98
C LEU A 299 -9.35 10.74 22.51
N LEU A 300 -9.72 11.70 21.67
CA LEU A 300 -10.58 12.85 22.02
C LEU A 300 -12.08 12.48 22.10
N GLU A 301 -12.59 11.70 21.16
CA GLU A 301 -14.02 11.34 21.07
C GLU A 301 -14.41 10.17 21.97
N GLY A 302 -13.45 9.28 22.28
CA GLY A 302 -13.68 8.09 23.10
C GLY A 302 -14.68 7.10 22.48
N PRO A 303 -15.44 6.37 23.33
CA PRO A 303 -16.26 5.26 22.89
C PRO A 303 -17.48 5.72 22.09
N GLY A 304 -17.45 5.45 20.78
CA GLY A 304 -18.59 5.64 19.90
C GLY A 304 -19.79 4.74 20.27
N ASP A 305 -20.95 5.02 19.70
CA ASP A 305 -22.23 4.36 20.04
C ASP A 305 -22.21 2.83 19.94
N VAL A 306 -21.36 2.27 19.08
CA VAL A 306 -21.18 0.82 18.90
C VAL A 306 -20.75 0.14 20.20
N TYR A 307 -19.80 0.73 20.95
CA TYR A 307 -19.35 0.19 22.23
C TYR A 307 -20.52 0.12 23.23
N HIS A 308 -21.25 1.22 23.38
CA HIS A 308 -22.41 1.28 24.28
C HIS A 308 -23.53 0.33 23.87
N PHE A 309 -23.72 0.08 22.57
CA PHE A 309 -24.66 -0.92 22.08
C PHE A 309 -24.24 -2.34 22.48
N LEU A 310 -22.99 -2.73 22.22
CA LEU A 310 -22.46 -4.05 22.56
C LEU A 310 -22.47 -4.28 24.07
N HIS A 311 -22.06 -3.27 24.85
CA HIS A 311 -22.05 -3.29 26.30
C HIS A 311 -23.46 -3.51 26.88
N ARG A 312 -24.48 -2.85 26.30
CA ARG A 312 -25.89 -3.03 26.70
C ARG A 312 -26.47 -4.37 26.28
N LYS A 313 -26.05 -4.94 25.14
CA LYS A 313 -26.60 -6.22 24.67
C LYS A 313 -25.99 -7.42 25.41
N PHE A 314 -24.70 -7.36 25.73
CA PHE A 314 -23.95 -8.42 26.39
C PHE A 314 -23.57 -8.01 27.81
N HIS A 315 -24.48 -8.21 28.77
CA HIS A 315 -24.28 -7.72 30.14
C HIS A 315 -23.19 -8.46 30.94
N THR A 316 -22.98 -9.75 30.69
CA THR A 316 -21.98 -10.54 31.43
C THR A 316 -20.63 -10.53 30.71
N ILE A 317 -19.55 -10.55 31.49
CA ILE A 317 -18.18 -10.57 30.95
C ILE A 317 -17.95 -11.80 30.05
N GLY A 318 -18.46 -12.98 30.43
CA GLY A 318 -18.36 -14.19 29.61
C GLY A 318 -19.04 -14.06 28.25
N LYS A 319 -20.22 -13.42 28.18
CA LYS A 319 -20.90 -13.16 26.89
C LYS A 319 -20.14 -12.15 26.02
N ARG A 320 -19.48 -11.17 26.64
CA ARG A 320 -18.63 -10.21 25.91
C ARG A 320 -17.38 -10.87 25.37
N ILE A 321 -16.71 -11.68 26.20
CA ILE A 321 -15.55 -12.46 25.77
C ILE A 321 -15.95 -13.34 24.60
N LEU A 322 -17.01 -14.14 24.73
CA LEU A 322 -17.49 -15.01 23.66
C LEU A 322 -17.83 -14.25 22.38
N PHE A 323 -18.59 -13.15 22.48
CA PHE A 323 -18.91 -12.32 21.33
C PHE A 323 -17.64 -11.77 20.64
N THR A 324 -16.69 -11.28 21.43
CA THR A 324 -15.49 -10.62 20.93
C THR A 324 -14.52 -11.64 20.32
N THR A 325 -14.33 -12.81 20.93
CA THR A 325 -13.47 -13.86 20.38
C THR A 325 -14.09 -14.55 19.17
N SER A 326 -15.40 -14.85 19.19
CA SER A 326 -16.09 -15.38 18.01
C SER A 326 -16.11 -14.37 16.86
N GLY A 327 -16.33 -13.09 17.16
CA GLY A 327 -16.25 -12.02 16.14
C GLY A 327 -14.85 -11.90 15.52
N PHE A 328 -13.80 -12.05 16.32
CA PHE A 328 -12.41 -12.05 15.85
C PHE A 328 -12.17 -13.19 14.87
N LEU A 329 -12.58 -14.43 15.24
CA LEU A 329 -12.43 -15.60 14.38
C LEU A 329 -13.21 -15.44 13.07
N VAL A 330 -14.48 -15.03 13.15
CA VAL A 330 -15.30 -14.80 11.97
C VAL A 330 -14.67 -13.76 11.06
N LEU A 331 -14.21 -12.63 11.61
CA LEU A 331 -13.58 -11.59 10.80
C LEU A 331 -12.25 -12.06 10.19
N LEU A 332 -11.37 -12.68 10.98
CA LEU A 332 -10.07 -13.18 10.52
C LEU A 332 -10.23 -14.15 9.36
N PHE A 333 -11.03 -15.20 9.51
CA PHE A 333 -11.19 -16.19 8.45
C PHE A 333 -11.98 -15.66 7.26
N SER A 334 -12.97 -14.78 7.47
CA SER A 334 -13.71 -14.17 6.35
C SER A 334 -12.82 -13.24 5.53
N LEU A 335 -12.04 -12.39 6.18
CA LEU A 335 -11.12 -11.48 5.48
C LEU A 335 -9.92 -12.21 4.90
N LEU A 336 -9.35 -13.21 5.59
CA LEU A 336 -8.27 -14.04 5.04
C LEU A 336 -8.72 -14.75 3.76
N PHE A 337 -9.93 -15.33 3.77
CA PHE A 337 -10.51 -15.95 2.58
C PHE A 337 -10.76 -14.93 1.45
N ALA A 338 -11.34 -13.77 1.78
CA ALA A 338 -11.57 -12.71 0.80
C ALA A 338 -10.27 -12.16 0.20
N TYR A 339 -9.24 -11.94 1.03
CA TYR A 339 -7.92 -11.50 0.59
C TYR A 339 -7.28 -12.55 -0.33
N HIS A 340 -7.31 -13.83 0.08
CA HIS A 340 -6.79 -14.93 -0.74
C HIS A 340 -7.48 -15.02 -2.11
N LEU A 341 -8.82 -14.90 -2.15
CA LEU A 341 -9.57 -14.89 -3.42
C LEU A 341 -9.18 -13.73 -4.32
N LEU A 342 -9.09 -12.51 -3.77
CA LEU A 342 -8.71 -11.33 -4.56
C LEU A 342 -7.25 -11.40 -5.01
N ALA A 343 -6.35 -11.90 -4.15
CA ALA A 343 -4.94 -12.14 -4.45
C ALA A 343 -4.77 -13.16 -5.57
N ASN A 344 -5.43 -14.32 -5.49
CA ASN A 344 -5.41 -15.34 -6.56
C ASN A 344 -5.98 -14.78 -7.86
N ASN A 345 -7.12 -14.09 -7.82
CA ASN A 345 -7.71 -13.50 -9.02
C ASN A 345 -6.78 -12.46 -9.66
N LYS A 346 -5.99 -11.72 -8.86
CA LYS A 346 -5.00 -10.78 -9.38
C LYS A 346 -3.78 -11.51 -9.94
N TYR A 347 -3.28 -12.53 -9.24
CA TYR A 347 -2.20 -13.39 -9.69
C TYR A 347 -2.55 -14.08 -11.02
N GLU A 348 -3.70 -14.76 -11.12
CA GLU A 348 -4.13 -15.44 -12.35
C GLU A 348 -4.30 -14.46 -13.52
N ARG A 349 -4.85 -13.27 -13.28
CA ARG A 349 -4.92 -12.21 -14.31
C ARG A 349 -3.53 -11.78 -14.77
N LYS A 350 -2.60 -11.61 -13.83
CA LYS A 350 -1.20 -11.25 -14.14
C LYS A 350 -0.52 -12.38 -14.90
N GLN A 351 -0.65 -13.63 -14.47
CA GLN A 351 -0.11 -14.80 -15.18
C GLN A 351 -0.71 -14.95 -16.57
N LYS A 352 -2.02 -14.74 -16.75
CA LYS A 352 -2.67 -14.76 -18.06
C LYS A 352 -2.20 -13.63 -18.98
N PHE A 353 -1.97 -12.45 -18.41
CA PHE A 353 -1.36 -11.34 -19.14
C PHE A 353 0.07 -11.70 -19.59
N LEU A 354 0.88 -12.24 -18.67
CA LEU A 354 2.24 -12.73 -18.96
C LEU A 354 2.24 -13.91 -19.95
N SER A 355 1.19 -14.74 -19.99
CA SER A 355 1.07 -15.87 -20.92
C SER A 355 0.58 -15.49 -22.32
N ASN A 356 -0.03 -14.30 -22.50
CA ASN A 356 -0.73 -13.94 -23.73
C ASN A 356 0.05 -13.02 -24.69
N LYS A 357 1.34 -12.73 -24.46
CA LYS A 357 2.27 -12.14 -25.46
C LYS A 357 3.74 -12.55 -25.17
N PRO A 358 4.61 -12.58 -26.21
CA PRO A 358 5.66 -13.59 -26.38
C PRO A 358 6.82 -13.42 -25.40
N THR A 359 7.29 -14.56 -24.87
CA THR A 359 8.57 -14.81 -24.18
C THR A 359 9.49 -13.60 -24.03
N THR A 360 9.24 -12.79 -23.01
CA THR A 360 10.26 -11.91 -22.45
C THR A 360 10.48 -12.39 -21.02
N HIS A 361 11.58 -13.11 -20.82
CA HIS A 361 11.97 -13.65 -19.52
C HIS A 361 12.08 -12.49 -18.52
N MET A 362 11.36 -12.54 -17.39
CA MET A 362 11.57 -11.60 -16.29
C MET A 362 12.99 -11.83 -15.75
N HIS A 363 13.80 -10.79 -15.79
CA HIS A 363 15.13 -10.77 -15.22
C HIS A 363 15.07 -10.04 -13.87
N GLY A 364 15.95 -10.39 -12.92
CA GLY A 364 16.08 -9.67 -11.66
C GLY A 364 16.63 -8.26 -11.88
N GLN A 365 16.83 -7.48 -10.81
CA GLN A 365 17.46 -6.16 -10.88
C GLN A 365 18.75 -6.13 -10.06
N ILE A 366 19.75 -5.41 -10.55
CA ILE A 366 21.00 -5.13 -9.86
C ILE A 366 21.06 -3.63 -9.61
N GLU A 367 20.80 -3.23 -8.37
CA GLU A 367 20.80 -1.83 -7.93
C GLU A 367 22.23 -1.33 -7.72
N LEU A 368 22.56 -0.21 -8.36
CA LEU A 368 23.87 0.43 -8.29
C LEU A 368 23.84 1.75 -7.50
N ALA A 369 22.70 2.15 -6.93
CA ALA A 369 22.60 3.29 -6.03
C ALA A 369 23.53 3.09 -4.81
N GLY A 370 24.57 3.92 -4.71
CA GLY A 370 25.55 3.90 -3.61
C GLY A 370 26.98 3.59 -4.05
N TYR A 371 27.18 3.17 -5.30
CA TYR A 371 28.51 3.02 -5.90
C TYR A 371 29.09 4.39 -6.32
N PRO A 372 30.44 4.53 -6.38
CA PRO A 372 31.09 5.77 -6.82
C PRO A 372 30.61 6.19 -8.22
N PRO A 373 30.25 7.47 -8.46
CA PRO A 373 29.70 7.91 -9.74
C PRO A 373 30.60 7.66 -10.95
N ASP A 374 31.92 7.64 -10.75
CA ASP A 374 32.94 7.38 -11.76
C ASP A 374 33.08 5.89 -12.14
N GLU A 375 32.48 4.99 -11.36
CA GLU A 375 32.44 3.54 -11.61
C GLU A 375 31.12 3.07 -12.20
N LEU A 376 30.09 3.92 -12.23
CA LEU A 376 28.77 3.54 -12.72
C LEU A 376 28.81 3.26 -14.24
N PRO A 377 28.16 2.18 -14.71
CA PRO A 377 28.02 1.92 -16.11
C PRO A 377 27.04 2.91 -16.76
N ASP A 378 27.26 3.21 -18.03
CA ASP A 378 26.39 4.06 -18.84
C ASP A 378 26.31 3.50 -20.26
N VAL A 379 25.21 3.80 -20.96
CA VAL A 379 25.00 3.38 -22.34
C VAL A 379 24.54 4.54 -23.20
N ARG A 380 25.02 4.60 -24.44
CA ARG A 380 24.59 5.55 -25.46
C ARG A 380 24.32 4.83 -26.77
N MET A 381 23.30 5.30 -27.47
CA MET A 381 22.86 4.76 -28.73
C MET A 381 22.87 5.81 -29.84
N GLU A 382 23.45 5.43 -30.96
CA GLU A 382 23.36 6.15 -32.24
C GLU A 382 22.65 5.27 -33.27
N ILE A 383 21.77 5.86 -34.08
CA ILE A 383 21.03 5.16 -35.13
C ILE A 383 21.36 5.83 -36.46
N ASN A 384 21.91 5.07 -37.40
CA ASN A 384 22.29 5.53 -38.73
C ASN A 384 21.61 4.69 -39.80
N ASP A 385 21.26 5.28 -40.94
CA ASP A 385 20.69 4.54 -42.07
C ASP A 385 21.71 3.53 -42.64
N ASP A 386 21.25 2.31 -42.95
CA ASP A 386 22.06 1.33 -43.67
C ASP A 386 21.92 1.53 -45.20
N PRO A 387 23.02 1.69 -45.96
CA PRO A 387 22.95 1.89 -47.41
C PRO A 387 22.26 0.76 -48.19
N MET A 388 22.20 -0.46 -47.67
CA MET A 388 21.54 -1.61 -48.28
C MET A 388 20.13 -1.86 -47.72
N GLY A 389 19.65 -1.00 -46.81
CA GLY A 389 18.31 -1.02 -46.22
C GLY A 389 18.31 -1.38 -44.74
N GLY A 390 17.45 -0.71 -43.96
CA GLY A 390 17.43 -0.83 -42.49
C GLY A 390 18.27 0.25 -41.81
N TYR A 391 18.68 -0.02 -40.57
CA TYR A 391 19.40 0.91 -39.71
C TYR A 391 20.54 0.19 -38.99
N ASN A 392 21.70 0.84 -38.87
CA ASN A 392 22.79 0.42 -38.01
C ASN A 392 22.70 1.15 -36.67
N ILE A 393 22.46 0.37 -35.62
CA ILE A 393 22.46 0.84 -34.24
C ILE A 393 23.86 0.63 -33.68
N ARG A 394 24.49 1.72 -33.24
CA ARG A 394 25.77 1.71 -32.53
C ARG A 394 25.53 1.94 -31.04
N VAL A 395 25.93 0.99 -30.21
CA VAL A 395 25.83 1.01 -28.76
C VAL A 395 27.21 1.23 -28.17
N THR A 396 27.41 2.37 -27.51
CA THR A 396 28.64 2.70 -26.79
C THR A 396 28.40 2.61 -25.29
N THR A 397 29.28 1.93 -24.57
CA THR A 397 29.16 1.78 -23.12
C THR A 397 30.35 2.40 -22.39
N THR A 398 30.11 2.89 -21.17
CA THR A 398 31.14 3.32 -20.21
C THR A 398 31.09 2.39 -19.00
N ASN A 399 32.25 2.01 -18.45
CA ASN A 399 32.35 1.13 -17.27
C ASN A 399 31.53 -0.17 -17.37
N PHE A 400 31.32 -0.69 -18.59
CA PHE A 400 30.55 -1.90 -18.84
C PHE A 400 31.21 -2.68 -19.97
N LYS A 401 31.33 -4.00 -19.79
CA LYS A 401 31.96 -4.90 -20.74
C LYS A 401 30.95 -5.90 -21.30
N PHE A 402 30.83 -5.95 -22.63
CA PHE A 402 30.11 -7.01 -23.30
C PHE A 402 30.82 -8.36 -23.12
N THR A 403 30.11 -9.37 -22.63
CA THR A 403 30.62 -10.72 -22.39
C THR A 403 29.70 -11.80 -22.97
N PRO A 404 29.52 -11.87 -24.30
CA PRO A 404 28.68 -12.89 -24.94
C PRO A 404 29.00 -14.32 -24.51
N GLU A 405 30.28 -14.61 -24.27
CA GLU A 405 30.77 -15.91 -23.84
C GLU A 405 30.26 -16.34 -22.46
N ASN A 406 29.79 -15.40 -21.64
CA ASN A 406 29.33 -15.63 -20.27
C ASN A 406 27.80 -15.52 -20.12
N VAL A 407 27.05 -15.33 -21.21
CA VAL A 407 25.59 -15.19 -21.14
C VAL A 407 24.94 -16.49 -20.63
N ASN A 408 23.92 -16.35 -19.77
CA ASN A 408 23.26 -17.40 -18.99
C ASN A 408 24.12 -18.03 -17.87
N THR A 409 25.22 -17.40 -17.48
CA THR A 409 25.99 -17.78 -16.30
C THR A 409 25.70 -16.84 -15.13
N SER A 410 26.29 -17.11 -13.96
CA SER A 410 26.16 -16.25 -12.79
C SER A 410 26.61 -14.81 -13.07
N ASN A 411 25.93 -13.86 -12.44
CA ASN A 411 26.24 -12.44 -12.56
C ASN A 411 27.71 -12.13 -12.18
N ARG A 412 28.33 -11.24 -12.96
CA ARG A 412 29.57 -10.54 -12.63
C ARG A 412 29.31 -9.05 -12.82
N MET A 413 29.64 -8.24 -11.82
CA MET A 413 29.39 -6.80 -11.86
C MET A 413 30.01 -6.16 -13.09
N TYR A 414 29.28 -5.22 -13.70
CA TYR A 414 29.73 -4.44 -14.85
C TYR A 414 29.99 -5.26 -16.14
N GLU A 415 29.47 -6.48 -16.21
CA GLU A 415 29.59 -7.36 -17.38
C GLU A 415 28.24 -7.90 -17.84
N GLY A 416 28.04 -8.03 -19.16
CA GLY A 416 26.85 -8.69 -19.70
C GLY A 416 26.55 -8.36 -21.15
N HIS A 417 25.32 -7.95 -21.42
CA HIS A 417 24.83 -7.62 -22.76
C HIS A 417 23.74 -6.54 -22.72
N ALA A 418 23.35 -5.99 -23.87
CA ALA A 418 22.29 -4.99 -23.95
C ALA A 418 21.01 -5.60 -24.55
N HIS A 419 19.85 -5.11 -24.13
CA HIS A 419 18.57 -5.44 -24.77
C HIS A 419 18.09 -4.26 -25.59
N LEU A 420 17.74 -4.52 -26.85
CA LEU A 420 17.14 -3.53 -27.74
C LEU A 420 15.62 -3.63 -27.66
N HIS A 421 14.96 -2.48 -27.50
CA HIS A 421 13.51 -2.36 -27.44
C HIS A 421 13.00 -1.41 -28.53
N ILE A 422 11.79 -1.68 -29.00
CA ILE A 422 11.04 -0.82 -29.93
C ILE A 422 9.65 -0.61 -29.33
N ASN A 423 9.28 0.64 -29.06
CA ASN A 423 8.04 1.04 -28.38
C ASN A 423 7.81 0.28 -27.06
N GLY A 424 8.89 0.06 -26.29
CA GLY A 424 8.88 -0.69 -25.03
C GLY A 424 8.87 -2.21 -25.16
N GLU A 425 8.83 -2.78 -26.38
CA GLU A 425 8.91 -4.23 -26.59
C GLU A 425 10.36 -4.64 -26.93
N LYS A 426 10.91 -5.62 -26.20
CA LYS A 426 12.26 -6.14 -26.47
C LYS A 426 12.28 -6.92 -27.79
N VAL A 427 13.11 -6.47 -28.73
CA VAL A 427 13.23 -7.08 -30.06
C VAL A 427 14.54 -7.85 -30.26
N ALA A 428 15.60 -7.51 -29.51
CA ALA A 428 16.90 -8.17 -29.69
C ALA A 428 17.78 -8.13 -28.43
N ARG A 429 18.81 -8.99 -28.44
CA ARG A 429 19.98 -8.90 -27.56
C ARG A 429 21.16 -8.42 -28.39
N ILE A 430 21.90 -7.44 -27.87
CA ILE A 430 23.09 -6.88 -28.47
C ILE A 430 24.29 -7.32 -27.63
N TYR A 431 25.23 -8.00 -28.27
CA TYR A 431 26.42 -8.59 -27.62
C TYR A 431 27.72 -7.84 -27.93
N GLY A 432 27.62 -6.66 -28.53
CA GLY A 432 28.76 -5.86 -28.94
C GLY A 432 28.33 -4.46 -29.36
N GLU A 433 29.22 -3.76 -30.05
CA GLU A 433 29.01 -2.34 -30.35
C GLU A 433 27.96 -2.08 -31.44
N TYR A 434 27.74 -3.01 -32.37
CA TYR A 434 26.85 -2.79 -33.52
C TYR A 434 25.74 -3.83 -33.61
N TYR A 435 24.55 -3.36 -33.98
CA TYR A 435 23.38 -4.19 -34.29
C TYR A 435 22.67 -3.65 -35.53
N HIS A 436 22.42 -4.52 -36.51
CA HIS A 436 21.65 -4.18 -37.70
C HIS A 436 20.15 -4.41 -37.45
N LEU A 437 19.37 -3.34 -37.51
CA LEU A 437 17.91 -3.35 -37.42
C LEU A 437 17.31 -3.32 -38.82
N ALA A 438 16.50 -4.32 -39.14
CA ALA A 438 15.83 -4.39 -40.44
C ALA A 438 14.91 -3.18 -40.70
N ALA A 439 14.67 -2.87 -41.98
CA ALA A 439 13.75 -1.80 -42.37
C ALA A 439 12.36 -2.02 -41.78
N MET A 440 11.78 -0.96 -41.24
CA MET A 440 10.46 -0.97 -40.62
C MET A 440 9.43 -0.23 -41.48
N PRO A 441 8.13 -0.50 -41.31
CA PRO A 441 7.09 0.28 -41.97
C PRO A 441 7.18 1.78 -41.62
N PRO A 442 6.59 2.66 -42.46
CA PRO A 442 6.51 4.08 -42.13
C PRO A 442 5.80 4.31 -40.80
N GLY A 443 6.40 5.12 -39.93
CA GLY A 443 5.92 5.31 -38.57
C GLY A 443 6.93 6.04 -37.68
N THR A 444 6.52 6.34 -36.46
CA THR A 444 7.41 6.86 -35.40
C THR A 444 7.60 5.76 -34.37
N TYR A 445 8.86 5.46 -34.06
CA TYR A 445 9.24 4.39 -33.16
C TYR A 445 10.15 4.96 -32.06
N GLU A 446 9.87 4.60 -30.82
CA GLU A 446 10.79 4.78 -29.71
C GLU A 446 11.73 3.59 -29.68
N ILE A 447 13.02 3.82 -29.86
CA ILE A 447 14.06 2.80 -29.81
C ILE A 447 14.80 3.01 -28.50
N SER A 448 14.94 1.98 -27.67
CA SER A 448 15.72 2.06 -26.44
C SER A 448 16.66 0.88 -26.27
N VAL A 449 17.78 1.11 -25.59
CA VAL A 449 18.73 0.06 -25.20
C VAL A 449 18.93 0.09 -23.69
N THR A 450 18.90 -1.08 -23.05
CA THR A 450 19.15 -1.25 -21.61
C THR A 450 20.41 -2.09 -21.39
N LEU A 451 21.12 -1.87 -20.29
CA LEU A 451 22.23 -2.75 -19.87
C LEU A 451 21.76 -3.87 -18.94
N ASN A 452 22.19 -5.10 -19.25
CA ASN A 452 21.78 -6.31 -18.59
C ASN A 452 22.98 -7.20 -18.23
N SER A 453 22.89 -7.90 -17.11
CA SER A 453 23.95 -8.81 -16.65
C SER A 453 24.02 -10.11 -17.45
N ASN A 454 24.97 -10.98 -17.11
CA ASN A 454 25.12 -12.31 -17.69
C ASN A 454 23.94 -13.26 -17.39
N ASN A 455 23.30 -13.16 -16.22
CA ASN A 455 22.04 -13.84 -15.92
C ASN A 455 20.81 -13.03 -16.34
N HIS A 456 21.03 -11.97 -17.12
CA HIS A 456 20.08 -11.06 -17.76
C HIS A 456 19.42 -10.01 -16.86
N ASP A 457 19.74 -9.96 -15.57
CA ASP A 457 19.20 -8.95 -14.63
C ASP A 457 19.46 -7.53 -15.14
N ASP A 458 18.50 -6.62 -14.96
CA ASP A 458 18.61 -5.22 -15.35
C ASP A 458 19.58 -4.48 -14.40
N TYR A 459 20.56 -3.76 -14.94
CA TYR A 459 21.32 -2.80 -14.13
C TYR A 459 20.47 -1.54 -13.93
N VAL A 460 20.26 -1.16 -12.68
CA VAL A 460 19.40 -0.02 -12.32
C VAL A 460 20.12 0.96 -11.37
N ILE A 461 19.73 2.24 -11.43
CA ILE A 461 20.10 3.27 -10.46
C ILE A 461 18.83 3.87 -9.88
N ARG A 462 18.60 3.64 -8.58
CA ARG A 462 17.38 4.02 -7.85
C ARG A 462 16.12 3.50 -8.55
N GLY A 463 16.16 2.23 -8.96
CA GLY A 463 15.08 1.55 -9.68
C GLY A 463 14.88 1.94 -11.15
N ASN A 464 15.68 2.88 -11.69
CA ASN A 464 15.61 3.21 -13.13
C ASN A 464 16.66 2.40 -13.90
N PRO A 465 16.30 1.70 -14.98
CA PRO A 465 17.26 1.03 -15.85
C PRO A 465 18.33 1.99 -16.38
N ILE A 466 19.54 1.48 -16.53
CA ILE A 466 20.60 2.19 -17.25
C ILE A 466 20.31 2.02 -18.74
N GLU A 467 19.75 3.08 -19.34
CA GLU A 467 19.20 3.05 -20.70
C GLU A 467 19.52 4.32 -21.51
N ASP A 468 19.47 4.20 -22.83
CA ASP A 468 19.37 5.35 -23.76
C ASP A 468 18.22 5.12 -24.73
N THR A 469 17.48 6.19 -25.01
CA THR A 469 16.24 6.16 -25.80
C THR A 469 16.28 7.22 -26.88
N LYS A 470 15.92 6.84 -28.12
CA LYS A 470 15.86 7.72 -29.29
C LYS A 470 14.54 7.53 -30.04
N ILE A 471 14.04 8.61 -30.63
CA ILE A 471 12.90 8.55 -31.54
C ILE A 471 13.42 8.39 -32.97
N LEU A 472 13.00 7.31 -33.63
CA LEU A 472 13.25 7.04 -35.04
C LEU A 472 11.98 7.28 -35.87
N VAL A 473 12.08 8.17 -36.86
CA VAL A 473 10.98 8.47 -37.78
C VAL A 473 11.26 7.83 -39.13
N VAL A 474 10.49 6.79 -39.46
CA VAL A 474 10.56 6.11 -40.75
C VAL A 474 9.58 6.77 -41.71
N LYS A 475 10.11 7.41 -42.75
CA LYS A 475 9.28 8.06 -43.78
C LYS A 475 8.77 7.03 -44.77
N GLY A 476 7.53 7.20 -45.23
CA GLY A 476 7.01 6.47 -46.38
C GLY A 476 7.69 6.96 -47.64
N ASN A 477 8.12 6.03 -48.49
CA ASN A 477 8.52 6.33 -49.85
C ASN A 477 7.32 6.68 -50.73
#